data_AF-A0A7Y9E654-F1
#
_entry.id   AF-A0A7Y9E654-F1
#
_cell.length_a   1.000
_cell.length_b   1.000
_cell.length_c   1.000
_cell.angle_alpha   90.00
_cell.angle_beta   90.00
_cell.angle_gamma   90.00
#
_symmetry.space_group_name_H-M   'P 1'
#
loop_
_entity.id
_entity.type
_entity.pdbx_description
1 polymer ?
#
loop_
_entity_poly.entity_id
_entity_poly.type
_entity_poly.pdbx_seq_one_letter_code
_entity_poly.pdbx_strand_id
1 'polypeptide(L)'
;MSALPDKVRDLPGAPADRTELVDRLFFGFGTVAAVWLAWDLARASLDLSWWSLALLVVFWLVLAYLALPRLNRILSSIYVPDYFIGRTRTSDGLLGDPLNLAFRGTGEQLSTALGRAGWIKADPVTLASSVHIITATLSGRSYSQAPVSPLMLFGRQQDAAFQQEVAGNPGQRHHVRLWRTPPGWVLPGGHRVDWLAGGTYDRRVGLSLFTLQVTHKIDADIDVERDFITDSILRAEPAATVEPLLDFTTGYHSRNGGGDTVHTDGTLPVVDLAAVAPGAGADPLVDRPDQAARPPLQVLLPAVLAIVVGPAVLLDALGIWTGDASTAEHLLLGFVVALAVASLACAVMMLRRSAWSRRWLLLLSCLIAVAQFVEYDVSDVTGTQLAAVRHAGVTIMAVLALSSPVATAWCRRGSALTS
;
A
#
# COMPACT_ATOMS: atom_id res chain seq x y z
N MET A 1 -13.30 -45.76 15.54
CA MET A 1 -12.84 -44.56 14.80
C MET A 1 -12.24 -43.60 15.83
N SER A 2 -10.92 -43.65 16.01
CA SER A 2 -10.22 -42.89 17.05
C SER A 2 -10.22 -41.40 16.72
N ALA A 3 -10.64 -40.59 17.69
CA ALA A 3 -10.57 -39.13 17.63
C ALA A 3 -9.12 -38.70 17.37
N LEU A 4 -8.94 -37.80 16.39
CA LEU A 4 -7.64 -37.19 16.12
C LEU A 4 -7.16 -36.41 17.35
N PRO A 5 -5.87 -36.47 17.69
CA PRO A 5 -5.32 -35.77 18.85
C PRO A 5 -5.39 -34.24 18.68
N ASP A 6 -5.67 -33.53 19.78
CA ASP A 6 -5.88 -32.07 19.84
C ASP A 6 -4.72 -31.21 19.30
N LYS A 7 -3.52 -31.79 19.13
CA LYS A 7 -2.35 -31.15 18.51
C LYS A 7 -2.50 -30.79 17.03
N VAL A 8 -3.58 -31.21 16.37
CA VAL A 8 -3.81 -30.95 14.93
C VAL A 8 -4.72 -29.71 14.70
N ARG A 9 -5.20 -29.04 15.76
CA ARG A 9 -6.12 -27.90 15.61
C ARG A 9 -5.46 -26.56 15.28
N ASP A 10 -4.16 -26.42 15.50
CA ASP A 10 -3.41 -25.21 15.14
C ASP A 10 -2.72 -25.38 13.78
N LEU A 11 -3.55 -25.43 12.73
CA LEU A 11 -3.08 -25.26 11.35
C LEU A 11 -2.96 -23.76 11.04
N PRO A 12 -1.86 -23.30 10.40
CA PRO A 12 -1.85 -22.01 9.73
C PRO A 12 -3.00 -21.97 8.71
N GLY A 13 -3.94 -21.03 8.88
CA GLY A 13 -5.21 -21.03 8.16
C GLY A 13 -6.45 -21.12 9.05
N ALA A 14 -6.41 -20.54 10.26
CA ALA A 14 -7.60 -20.33 11.08
C ALA A 14 -8.76 -19.81 10.21
N PRO A 15 -10.00 -20.30 10.39
CA PRO A 15 -11.13 -19.89 9.57
C PRO A 15 -11.26 -18.36 9.67
N ALA A 16 -11.25 -17.69 8.51
CA ALA A 16 -11.38 -16.24 8.44
C ALA A 16 -12.56 -15.81 9.33
N ASP A 17 -12.32 -14.85 10.22
CA ASP A 17 -13.39 -14.19 10.98
C ASP A 17 -14.50 -13.82 9.98
N ARG A 18 -15.77 -14.05 10.31
CA ARG A 18 -16.90 -13.73 9.42
C ARG A 18 -16.79 -12.31 8.85
N THR A 19 -16.26 -11.39 9.64
CA THR A 19 -16.00 -10.01 9.21
C THR A 19 -14.91 -9.93 8.14
N GLU A 20 -13.83 -10.69 8.28
CA GLU A 20 -12.75 -10.75 7.30
C GLU A 20 -13.23 -11.39 5.98
N LEU A 21 -14.06 -12.44 6.06
CA LEU A 21 -14.68 -13.01 4.86
C LEU A 21 -15.54 -11.98 4.12
N VAL A 22 -16.36 -11.22 4.85
CA VAL A 22 -17.18 -10.15 4.27
C VAL A 22 -16.31 -9.08 3.62
N ASP A 23 -15.26 -8.60 4.31
CA ASP A 23 -14.35 -7.60 3.75
C ASP A 23 -13.63 -8.13 2.49
N ARG A 24 -13.22 -9.41 2.46
CA ARG A 24 -12.62 -10.06 1.29
C ARG A 24 -13.59 -10.15 0.11
N LEU A 25 -14.86 -10.48 0.35
CA LEU A 25 -15.89 -10.53 -0.71
C LEU A 25 -16.09 -9.16 -1.35
N PHE A 26 -16.22 -8.12 -0.54
CA PHE A 26 -16.38 -6.75 -1.04
C PHE A 26 -15.12 -6.22 -1.73
N PHE A 27 -13.93 -6.58 -1.23
CA PHE A 27 -12.67 -6.29 -1.90
C PHE A 27 -12.61 -6.98 -3.28
N GLY A 28 -13.05 -8.24 -3.35
CA GLY A 28 -13.18 -8.98 -4.61
C GLY A 28 -14.12 -8.28 -5.59
N PHE A 29 -15.32 -7.88 -5.15
CA PHE A 29 -16.25 -7.09 -5.95
C PHE A 29 -15.60 -5.79 -6.45
N GLY A 30 -14.98 -5.01 -5.57
CA GLY A 30 -14.30 -3.77 -5.96
C GLY A 30 -13.16 -3.98 -6.96
N THR A 31 -12.47 -5.13 -6.88
CA THR A 31 -11.41 -5.51 -7.83
C THR A 31 -12.00 -5.84 -9.20
N VAL A 32 -13.06 -6.65 -9.26
CA VAL A 32 -13.78 -6.95 -10.51
C VAL A 32 -14.32 -5.67 -11.15
N ALA A 33 -14.92 -4.81 -10.34
CA ALA A 33 -15.43 -3.51 -10.76
C ALA A 33 -14.32 -2.59 -11.33
N ALA A 34 -13.14 -2.57 -10.71
CA ALA A 34 -11.99 -1.81 -11.21
C ALA A 34 -11.45 -2.36 -12.55
N VAL A 35 -11.41 -3.68 -12.71
CA VAL A 35 -11.01 -4.33 -13.98
C VAL A 35 -12.03 -4.01 -15.08
N TRP A 36 -13.32 -4.07 -14.76
CA TRP A 36 -14.39 -3.69 -15.68
C TRP A 36 -14.28 -2.22 -16.10
N LEU A 37 -14.02 -1.31 -15.16
CA LEU A 37 -13.80 0.12 -15.46
C LEU A 37 -12.59 0.33 -16.38
N ALA A 38 -11.50 -0.39 -16.13
CA ALA A 38 -10.32 -0.32 -16.99
C ALA A 38 -10.63 -0.85 -18.41
N TRP A 39 -11.35 -1.96 -18.52
CA TRP A 39 -11.80 -2.51 -19.80
C TRP A 39 -12.65 -1.51 -20.58
N ASP A 40 -13.58 -0.85 -19.89
CA ASP A 40 -14.46 0.13 -20.50
C ASP A 40 -13.71 1.36 -21.01
N LEU A 41 -12.85 1.94 -20.17
CA LEU A 41 -11.94 3.04 -20.57
C LEU A 41 -11.05 2.65 -21.75
N ALA A 42 -10.58 1.40 -21.82
CA ALA A 42 -9.80 0.91 -22.94
C ALA A 42 -10.63 0.95 -24.23
N ARG A 43 -11.85 0.40 -24.22
CA ARG A 43 -12.75 0.44 -25.39
C ARG A 43 -13.04 1.87 -25.84
N ALA A 44 -13.37 2.75 -24.91
CA ALA A 44 -13.63 4.17 -25.20
C ALA A 44 -12.38 4.89 -25.76
N SER A 45 -11.18 4.46 -25.40
CA SER A 45 -9.94 5.03 -25.93
C SER A 45 -9.59 4.58 -27.36
N LEU A 46 -10.29 3.59 -27.92
CA LEU A 46 -10.04 3.11 -29.28
C LEU A 46 -10.71 3.96 -30.37
N ASP A 47 -11.64 4.83 -30.00
CA ASP A 47 -12.20 5.81 -30.94
C ASP A 47 -11.06 6.74 -31.39
N LEU A 48 -10.78 6.92 -32.68
CA LEU A 48 -9.63 7.73 -33.14
C LEU A 48 -9.92 9.25 -33.04
N SER A 49 -10.12 9.75 -31.82
CA SER A 49 -10.33 11.16 -31.50
C SER A 49 -9.15 11.74 -30.71
N TRP A 50 -8.97 13.06 -30.72
CA TRP A 50 -7.96 13.72 -29.89
C TRP A 50 -8.21 13.53 -28.38
N TRP A 51 -9.47 13.33 -27.96
CA TRP A 51 -9.81 13.02 -26.57
C TRP A 51 -9.46 11.61 -26.14
N SER A 52 -9.26 10.72 -27.11
CA SER A 52 -8.89 9.33 -26.84
C SER A 52 -7.47 9.21 -26.30
N LEU A 53 -6.58 10.17 -26.59
CA LEU A 53 -5.27 10.26 -25.95
C LEU A 53 -5.39 10.57 -24.44
N ALA A 54 -6.29 11.48 -24.05
CA ALA A 54 -6.53 11.76 -22.65
C ALA A 54 -7.18 10.56 -21.94
N LEU A 55 -8.14 9.89 -22.60
CA LEU A 55 -8.75 8.67 -22.10
C LEU A 55 -7.74 7.53 -21.96
N LEU A 56 -6.77 7.40 -22.87
CA LEU A 56 -5.70 6.41 -22.77
C LEU A 56 -4.83 6.63 -21.52
N VAL A 57 -4.54 7.89 -21.17
CA VAL A 57 -3.83 8.22 -19.92
C VAL A 57 -4.67 7.86 -18.70
N VAL A 58 -5.97 8.19 -18.70
CA VAL A 58 -6.88 7.84 -17.60
C VAL A 58 -7.02 6.31 -17.48
N PHE A 59 -7.15 5.60 -18.59
CA PHE A 59 -7.12 4.14 -18.66
C PHE A 59 -5.86 3.59 -18.02
N TRP A 60 -4.68 4.08 -18.43
CA TRP A 60 -3.40 3.64 -17.86
C TRP A 60 -3.36 3.90 -16.35
N LEU A 61 -3.81 5.06 -15.87
CA LEU A 61 -3.87 5.37 -14.44
C LEU A 61 -4.77 4.39 -13.67
N VAL A 62 -5.97 4.11 -14.19
CA VAL A 62 -6.90 3.16 -13.57
C VAL A 62 -6.33 1.75 -13.62
N LEU A 63 -5.78 1.31 -14.75
CA LEU A 63 -5.19 -0.01 -14.87
C LEU A 63 -4.01 -0.19 -13.91
N ALA A 64 -3.06 0.75 -13.92
CA ALA A 64 -1.78 0.63 -13.24
C ALA A 64 -1.87 0.90 -11.73
N TYR A 65 -2.68 1.86 -11.30
CA TYR A 65 -2.75 2.30 -9.89
C TYR A 65 -3.98 1.77 -9.16
N LEU A 66 -4.99 1.26 -9.89
CA LEU A 66 -6.19 0.69 -9.31
C LEU A 66 -6.34 -0.80 -9.61
N ALA A 67 -6.52 -1.22 -10.86
CA ALA A 67 -6.91 -2.60 -11.16
C ALA A 67 -5.80 -3.63 -10.89
N LEU A 68 -4.62 -3.50 -11.53
CA LEU A 68 -3.53 -4.47 -11.44
C LEU A 68 -3.02 -4.67 -10.00
N PRO A 69 -2.81 -3.63 -9.18
CA PRO A 69 -2.41 -3.78 -7.77
C PRO A 69 -3.37 -4.67 -6.95
N ARG A 70 -4.68 -4.54 -7.16
CA ARG A 70 -5.67 -5.32 -6.42
C ARG A 70 -5.79 -6.74 -6.94
N LEU A 71 -5.70 -6.92 -8.26
CA LEU A 71 -5.61 -8.25 -8.86
C LEU A 71 -4.39 -9.02 -8.33
N ASN A 72 -3.22 -8.37 -8.32
CA ASN A 72 -1.98 -8.95 -7.79
C ASN A 72 -2.15 -9.34 -6.33
N ARG A 73 -2.81 -8.52 -5.50
CA ARG A 73 -3.08 -8.84 -4.09
C ARG A 73 -3.95 -10.08 -3.91
N ILE A 74 -4.98 -10.27 -4.75
CA ILE A 74 -5.80 -11.48 -4.73
C ILE A 74 -4.93 -12.69 -5.11
N LEU A 75 -4.22 -12.60 -6.24
CA LEU A 75 -3.40 -13.70 -6.74
C LEU A 75 -2.29 -14.07 -5.74
N SER A 76 -1.56 -13.09 -5.22
CA SER A 76 -0.48 -13.31 -4.27
C SER A 76 -0.96 -13.96 -2.97
N SER A 77 -2.20 -13.70 -2.54
CA SER A 77 -2.77 -14.37 -1.35
C SER A 77 -2.90 -15.88 -1.51
N ILE A 78 -2.83 -16.39 -2.75
CA ILE A 78 -2.93 -17.82 -3.08
C ILE A 78 -1.54 -18.46 -3.09
N TYR A 79 -0.54 -17.81 -3.69
CA TYR A 79 0.76 -18.44 -3.97
C TYR A 79 1.95 -17.86 -3.18
N VAL A 80 1.84 -16.66 -2.61
CA VAL A 80 2.90 -16.08 -1.78
C VAL A 80 2.69 -16.54 -0.35
N PRO A 81 3.62 -17.33 0.21
CA PRO A 81 3.44 -17.89 1.54
C PRO A 81 3.57 -16.81 2.60
N ASP A 82 2.83 -16.93 3.71
CA ASP A 82 2.80 -15.89 4.76
C ASP A 82 3.98 -15.95 5.75
N TYR A 83 4.81 -16.98 5.70
CA TYR A 83 5.97 -17.14 6.59
C TYR A 83 7.23 -16.42 6.05
N PHE A 84 8.24 -16.28 6.92
CA PHE A 84 9.49 -15.61 6.59
C PHE A 84 10.37 -16.44 5.64
N ILE A 85 10.77 -15.84 4.51
CA ILE A 85 11.61 -16.48 3.49
C ILE A 85 12.81 -15.61 3.08
N GLY A 86 13.26 -14.70 3.94
CA GLY A 86 14.37 -13.79 3.64
C GLY A 86 14.05 -12.74 2.56
N ARG A 87 12.77 -12.50 2.27
CA ARG A 87 12.30 -11.50 1.31
C ARG A 87 11.18 -10.65 1.89
N THR A 88 11.13 -9.40 1.45
CA THR A 88 10.03 -8.49 1.74
C THR A 88 8.82 -8.76 0.83
N ARG A 89 7.70 -8.08 1.05
CA ARG A 89 6.55 -8.02 0.12
C ARG A 89 6.22 -6.59 -0.26
N THR A 90 5.71 -6.39 -1.46
CA THR A 90 5.10 -5.10 -1.83
C THR A 90 3.76 -4.91 -1.11
N SER A 91 3.20 -3.70 -1.13
CA SER A 91 1.83 -3.44 -0.63
C SER A 91 0.75 -4.27 -1.34
N ASP A 92 1.06 -4.75 -2.54
CA ASP A 92 0.20 -5.57 -3.38
C ASP A 92 0.45 -7.07 -3.18
N GLY A 93 1.30 -7.45 -2.22
CA GLY A 93 1.54 -8.83 -1.81
C GLY A 93 2.56 -9.60 -2.66
N LEU A 94 3.09 -9.00 -3.72
CA LEU A 94 4.16 -9.61 -4.52
C LEU A 94 5.45 -9.74 -3.71
N LEU A 95 6.29 -10.73 -4.01
CA LEU A 95 7.62 -10.86 -3.41
C LEU A 95 8.49 -9.65 -3.77
N GLY A 96 8.81 -8.84 -2.78
CA GLY A 96 9.62 -7.63 -2.91
C GLY A 96 11.11 -7.92 -2.96
N ASP A 97 11.89 -6.92 -2.60
CA ASP A 97 13.34 -7.00 -2.56
C ASP A 97 13.82 -7.97 -1.47
N PRO A 98 14.96 -8.64 -1.66
CA PRO A 98 15.56 -9.50 -0.65
C PRO A 98 16.00 -8.74 0.59
N LEU A 99 16.06 -9.47 1.70
CA LEU A 99 16.81 -9.03 2.88
C LEU A 99 18.25 -9.50 2.69
N ASN A 100 19.17 -8.56 2.62
CA ASN A 100 20.59 -8.79 2.32
C ASN A 100 21.52 -8.21 3.38
N LEU A 101 21.00 -7.59 4.45
CA LEU A 101 21.79 -7.18 5.62
C LEU A 101 20.98 -7.24 6.91
N ALA A 102 21.69 -7.30 8.04
CA ALA A 102 21.11 -7.25 9.37
C ALA A 102 21.98 -6.43 10.32
N PHE A 103 21.39 -5.98 11.43
CA PHE A 103 22.10 -5.21 12.45
C PHE A 103 21.84 -5.75 13.86
N ARG A 104 22.87 -5.71 14.70
CA ARG A 104 22.77 -5.85 16.15
C ARG A 104 23.07 -4.51 16.80
N GLY A 105 22.18 -4.03 17.67
CA GLY A 105 22.28 -2.72 18.29
C GLY A 105 20.94 -1.97 18.36
N THR A 106 20.94 -0.87 19.11
CA THR A 106 19.75 -0.02 19.27
C THR A 106 19.47 0.80 18.01
N GLY A 107 18.25 1.31 17.86
CA GLY A 107 17.90 2.20 16.75
C GLY A 107 18.73 3.49 16.73
N GLU A 108 19.12 4.00 17.90
CA GLU A 108 20.00 5.18 18.02
C GLU A 108 21.42 4.86 17.50
N GLN A 109 21.97 3.70 17.84
CA GLN A 109 23.27 3.25 17.33
C GLN A 109 23.24 3.10 15.81
N LEU A 110 22.17 2.48 15.29
CA LEU A 110 21.94 2.30 13.86
C LEU A 110 21.81 3.64 13.12
N SER A 111 20.96 4.55 13.61
CA SER A 111 20.80 5.89 13.03
C SER A 111 22.10 6.70 13.11
N THR A 112 22.90 6.52 14.17
CA THR A 112 24.20 7.19 14.32
C THR A 112 25.20 6.67 13.30
N ALA A 113 25.34 5.35 13.18
CA ALA A 113 26.28 4.72 12.25
C ALA A 113 25.97 5.09 10.79
N LEU A 114 24.69 4.98 10.39
CA LEU A 114 24.24 5.38 9.06
C LEU A 114 24.43 6.88 8.82
N GLY A 115 24.07 7.72 9.78
CA GLY A 115 24.24 9.17 9.69
C GLY A 115 25.70 9.59 9.54
N ARG A 116 26.63 8.98 10.30
CA ARG A 116 28.09 9.19 10.17
C ARG A 116 28.61 8.73 8.80
N ALA A 117 28.04 7.67 8.25
CA ALA A 117 28.35 7.17 6.91
C ALA A 117 27.73 8.01 5.76
N GLY A 118 27.04 9.12 6.08
CA GLY A 118 26.48 10.04 5.08
C GLY A 118 25.10 9.66 4.56
N TRP A 119 24.45 8.66 5.17
CA TRP A 119 23.10 8.25 4.81
C TRP A 119 22.05 9.19 5.40
N ILE A 120 21.07 9.56 4.59
CA ILE A 120 20.01 10.50 4.96
C ILE A 120 18.71 9.74 5.15
N LYS A 121 18.05 9.91 6.30
CA LYS A 121 16.75 9.32 6.58
C LYS A 121 15.69 9.86 5.61
N ALA A 122 14.91 8.97 5.00
CA ALA A 122 13.80 9.33 4.13
C ALA A 122 12.59 9.82 4.95
N ASP A 123 11.86 10.78 4.39
CA ASP A 123 10.61 11.26 4.97
C ASP A 123 9.52 10.19 4.89
N PRO A 124 8.58 10.16 5.86
CA PRO A 124 7.42 9.27 5.78
C PRO A 124 6.50 9.68 4.63
N VAL A 125 5.85 8.69 4.00
CA VAL A 125 4.83 8.93 2.97
C VAL A 125 3.63 9.64 3.58
N THR A 126 3.58 10.95 3.41
CA THR A 126 2.51 11.86 3.84
C THR A 126 2.02 12.71 2.67
N LEU A 127 0.85 13.32 2.80
CA LEU A 127 0.36 14.27 1.80
C LEU A 127 1.38 15.41 1.56
N ALA A 128 2.01 15.92 2.61
CA ALA A 128 3.03 16.96 2.51
C ALA A 128 4.25 16.48 1.70
N SER A 129 4.82 15.32 2.04
CA SER A 129 5.95 14.75 1.28
C SER A 129 5.57 14.37 -0.16
N SER A 130 4.32 13.99 -0.39
CA SER A 130 3.80 13.64 -1.73
C SER A 130 3.65 14.88 -2.62
N VAL A 131 3.19 16.00 -2.06
CA VAL A 131 3.19 17.28 -2.77
C VAL A 131 4.64 17.72 -3.02
N HIS A 132 5.53 17.58 -2.04
CA HIS A 132 6.93 17.97 -2.17
C HIS A 132 7.67 17.17 -3.25
N ILE A 133 7.47 15.85 -3.34
CA ILE A 133 8.10 15.05 -4.41
C ILE A 133 7.56 15.43 -5.79
N ILE A 134 6.26 15.72 -5.92
CA ILE A 134 5.66 16.18 -7.19
C ILE A 134 6.25 17.54 -7.58
N THR A 135 6.29 18.51 -6.66
CA THR A 135 6.81 19.85 -6.97
C THR A 135 8.32 19.83 -7.24
N ALA A 136 9.10 19.02 -6.52
CA ALA A 136 10.53 18.82 -6.77
C ALA A 136 10.77 18.23 -8.17
N THR A 137 10.00 17.18 -8.53
CA THR A 137 10.08 16.54 -9.86
C THR A 137 9.74 17.52 -10.98
N LEU A 138 8.63 18.28 -10.85
CA LEU A 138 8.21 19.26 -11.85
C LEU A 138 9.17 20.45 -11.98
N SER A 139 9.85 20.82 -10.89
CA SER A 139 10.84 21.92 -10.88
C SER A 139 12.27 21.47 -11.20
N GLY A 140 12.49 20.19 -11.49
CA GLY A 140 13.82 19.63 -11.77
C GLY A 140 14.79 19.71 -10.59
N ARG A 141 14.28 19.79 -9.36
CA ARG A 141 15.09 19.87 -8.12
C ARG A 141 15.22 18.50 -7.48
N SER A 142 16.38 18.21 -6.88
CA SER A 142 16.51 17.00 -6.07
C SER A 142 15.80 17.15 -4.73
N TYR A 143 15.14 16.07 -4.31
CA TYR A 143 14.62 15.87 -2.96
C TYR A 143 15.40 14.71 -2.32
N SER A 144 16.43 15.04 -1.54
CA SER A 144 17.35 14.08 -0.93
C SER A 144 16.72 13.25 0.20
N GLN A 145 15.59 13.72 0.75
CA GLN A 145 14.78 13.03 1.77
C GLN A 145 13.51 12.41 1.17
N ALA A 146 13.42 12.29 -0.16
CA ALA A 146 12.22 11.78 -0.83
C ALA A 146 11.72 10.46 -0.19
N PRO A 147 10.40 10.33 0.02
CA PRO A 147 9.83 9.12 0.59
C PRO A 147 10.03 7.94 -0.36
N VAL A 148 10.35 6.77 0.20
CA VAL A 148 10.48 5.53 -0.56
C VAL A 148 9.18 4.72 -0.52
N SER A 149 8.92 3.97 -1.60
CA SER A 149 7.77 3.07 -1.63
C SER A 149 7.81 2.05 -0.48
N PRO A 150 6.64 1.73 0.10
CA PRO A 150 6.57 0.85 1.26
C PRO A 150 6.84 -0.61 0.87
N LEU A 151 7.67 -1.29 1.66
CA LEU A 151 7.87 -2.73 1.62
C LEU A 151 7.51 -3.33 2.98
N MET A 152 6.92 -4.51 2.94
CA MET A 152 6.35 -5.18 4.10
C MET A 152 7.27 -6.31 4.54
N LEU A 153 7.50 -6.38 5.85
CA LEU A 153 8.11 -7.53 6.53
C LEU A 153 7.38 -7.71 7.87
N PHE A 154 7.16 -8.94 8.31
CA PHE A 154 6.40 -9.23 9.54
C PHE A 154 4.98 -8.61 9.56
N GLY A 155 4.36 -8.50 8.38
CA GLY A 155 3.04 -7.91 8.23
C GLY A 155 2.98 -6.39 8.42
N ARG A 156 4.12 -5.70 8.49
CA ARG A 156 4.20 -4.23 8.69
C ARG A 156 5.17 -3.55 7.74
N GLN A 157 4.97 -2.25 7.54
CA GLN A 157 5.87 -1.41 6.76
C GLN A 157 7.23 -1.28 7.45
N GLN A 158 8.28 -0.97 6.68
CA GLN A 158 9.59 -0.62 7.22
C GLN A 158 9.50 0.47 8.29
N ASP A 159 10.31 0.34 9.34
CA ASP A 159 10.41 1.31 10.44
C ASP A 159 11.14 2.58 9.99
N ALA A 160 12.13 2.40 9.13
CA ALA A 160 12.89 3.49 8.54
C ALA A 160 13.42 3.11 7.17
N ALA A 161 13.72 4.12 6.39
CA ALA A 161 14.53 3.99 5.19
C ALA A 161 15.56 5.11 5.19
N PHE A 162 16.77 4.78 4.74
CA PHE A 162 17.83 5.74 4.51
C PHE A 162 18.21 5.71 3.04
N GLN A 163 18.70 6.84 2.54
CA GLN A 163 19.13 6.99 1.16
C GLN A 163 20.39 7.83 1.04
N GLN A 164 21.15 7.57 0.00
CA GLN A 164 22.30 8.37 -0.39
C GLN A 164 22.22 8.65 -1.90
N GLU A 165 22.12 9.92 -2.27
CA GLU A 165 22.02 10.35 -3.66
C GLU A 165 23.38 10.28 -4.36
N VAL A 166 23.39 9.78 -5.60
CA VAL A 166 24.62 9.69 -6.40
C VAL A 166 24.76 10.93 -7.27
N ALA A 167 25.80 11.73 -7.02
CA ALA A 167 26.22 12.85 -7.85
C ALA A 167 25.12 13.88 -8.21
N GLY A 168 24.13 14.08 -7.32
CA GLY A 168 23.00 14.99 -7.56
C GLY A 168 21.99 14.50 -8.61
N ASN A 169 22.02 13.21 -8.96
CA ASN A 169 21.05 12.60 -9.86
C ASN A 169 19.91 11.96 -9.05
N PRO A 170 18.67 12.49 -9.11
CA PRO A 170 17.56 11.92 -8.38
C PRO A 170 17.15 10.53 -8.88
N GLY A 171 17.53 10.14 -10.10
CA GLY A 171 17.25 8.82 -10.68
C GLY A 171 18.23 7.72 -10.23
N GLN A 172 19.30 8.07 -9.52
CA GLN A 172 20.34 7.13 -9.07
C GLN A 172 20.63 7.29 -7.58
N ARG A 173 20.25 6.28 -6.79
CA ARG A 173 20.26 6.39 -5.33
C ARG A 173 20.54 5.05 -4.68
N HIS A 174 21.37 5.08 -3.64
CA HIS A 174 21.54 3.99 -2.71
C HIS A 174 20.40 4.03 -1.71
N HIS A 175 19.82 2.88 -1.38
CA HIS A 175 18.71 2.77 -0.44
C HIS A 175 18.90 1.62 0.52
N VAL A 176 18.61 1.86 1.80
CA VAL A 176 18.48 0.80 2.80
C VAL A 176 17.16 0.96 3.55
N ARG A 177 16.35 -0.09 3.54
CA ARG A 177 15.11 -0.17 4.34
C ARG A 177 15.36 -1.04 5.56
N LEU A 178 14.79 -0.66 6.70
CA LEU A 178 15.07 -1.24 8.01
C LEU A 178 13.78 -1.69 8.68
N TRP A 179 13.78 -2.91 9.21
CA TRP A 179 12.70 -3.47 10.01
C TRP A 179 13.27 -4.01 11.32
N ARG A 180 12.72 -3.55 12.43
CA ARG A 180 12.99 -4.14 13.74
C ARG A 180 12.49 -5.58 13.78
N THR A 181 13.32 -6.49 14.26
CA THR A 181 12.87 -7.88 14.45
C THR A 181 11.89 -7.97 15.62
N PRO A 182 10.81 -8.76 15.51
CA PRO A 182 9.93 -9.02 16.63
C PRO A 182 10.68 -9.60 17.85
N PRO A 183 10.22 -9.34 19.08
CA PRO A 183 10.82 -9.94 20.27
C PRO A 183 10.90 -11.47 20.16
N GLY A 184 12.07 -12.02 20.47
CA GLY A 184 12.30 -13.46 20.43
C GLY A 184 12.47 -14.04 19.03
N TRP A 185 12.41 -13.24 17.95
CA TRP A 185 12.65 -13.69 16.58
C TRP A 185 14.03 -14.36 16.43
N VAL A 186 14.07 -15.42 15.63
CA VAL A 186 15.28 -16.23 15.40
C VAL A 186 15.41 -16.47 13.90
N LEU A 187 16.60 -16.21 13.37
CA LEU A 187 16.96 -16.50 11.99
C LEU A 187 17.39 -17.97 11.83
N PRO A 188 17.49 -18.50 10.60
CA PRO A 188 18.09 -19.81 10.36
C PRO A 188 19.41 -19.98 11.13
N GLY A 189 19.69 -21.18 11.63
CA GLY A 189 20.89 -21.44 12.44
C GLY A 189 20.83 -20.95 13.90
N GLY A 190 19.72 -20.33 14.34
CA GLY A 190 19.57 -19.87 15.73
C GLY A 190 20.07 -18.44 15.97
N HIS A 191 20.50 -17.74 14.92
CA HIS A 191 21.05 -16.40 15.04
C HIS A 191 19.98 -15.38 15.46
N ARG A 192 20.41 -14.41 16.26
CA ARG A 192 19.59 -13.26 16.67
C ARG A 192 20.19 -11.97 16.15
N VAL A 193 19.31 -11.11 15.66
CA VAL A 193 19.62 -9.76 15.18
C VAL A 193 18.50 -8.86 15.67
N ASP A 194 18.77 -7.56 15.81
CA ASP A 194 17.77 -6.58 16.26
C ASP A 194 17.03 -5.94 15.06
N TRP A 195 17.69 -5.91 13.90
CA TRP A 195 17.17 -5.34 12.67
C TRP A 195 17.46 -6.23 11.48
N LEU A 196 16.49 -6.33 10.58
CA LEU A 196 16.66 -6.85 9.23
C LEU A 196 16.57 -5.70 8.23
N ALA A 197 17.29 -5.83 7.14
CA ALA A 197 17.42 -4.76 6.18
C ALA A 197 17.50 -5.26 4.73
N GLY A 198 17.00 -4.43 3.83
CA GLY A 198 17.08 -4.60 2.39
C GLY A 198 17.76 -3.39 1.77
N GLY A 199 18.98 -3.59 1.29
CA GLY A 199 19.79 -2.64 0.54
C GLY A 199 19.58 -2.81 -0.96
N THR A 200 19.26 -1.72 -1.67
CA THR A 200 19.05 -1.71 -3.13
C THR A 200 19.60 -0.45 -3.77
N TYR A 201 20.27 -0.58 -4.91
CA TYR A 201 20.70 0.55 -5.73
C TYR A 201 19.67 0.83 -6.82
N ASP A 202 19.05 2.00 -6.78
CA ASP A 202 18.18 2.48 -7.85
C ASP A 202 19.04 3.04 -8.97
N ARG A 203 18.88 2.51 -10.19
CA ARG A 203 19.71 2.89 -11.35
C ARG A 203 19.00 3.80 -12.36
N ARG A 204 17.67 3.79 -12.37
CA ARG A 204 16.82 4.69 -13.19
C ARG A 204 15.35 4.63 -12.77
N VAL A 205 14.56 5.61 -13.21
CA VAL A 205 13.10 5.53 -13.22
C VAL A 205 12.64 4.68 -14.42
N GLY A 206 11.58 3.89 -14.24
CA GLY A 206 10.96 3.09 -15.29
C GLY A 206 9.56 2.64 -14.91
N LEU A 207 9.05 1.62 -15.61
CA LEU A 207 7.76 1.02 -15.30
C LEU A 207 7.95 -0.34 -14.61
N SER A 208 7.07 -0.61 -13.64
CA SER A 208 6.90 -1.94 -13.06
C SER A 208 6.38 -2.90 -14.12
N LEU A 209 6.97 -4.10 -14.21
CA LEU A 209 6.53 -5.13 -15.15
C LEU A 209 5.12 -5.65 -14.83
N PHE A 210 4.77 -5.71 -13.54
CA PHE A 210 3.55 -6.34 -13.05
C PHE A 210 2.39 -5.38 -12.83
N THR A 211 2.68 -4.08 -12.74
CA THR A 211 1.64 -3.06 -12.48
C THR A 211 1.66 -1.91 -13.47
N LEU A 212 2.66 -1.77 -14.35
CA LEU A 212 2.83 -0.62 -15.25
C LEU A 212 2.93 0.74 -14.54
N GLN A 213 3.11 0.73 -13.21
CA GLN A 213 3.31 1.93 -12.42
C GLN A 213 4.71 2.48 -12.66
N VAL A 214 4.83 3.81 -12.60
CA VAL A 214 6.13 4.47 -12.50
C VAL A 214 6.79 4.06 -11.19
N THR A 215 7.99 3.51 -11.29
CA THR A 215 8.79 3.04 -10.15
C THR A 215 10.29 3.17 -10.47
N HIS A 216 11.12 3.06 -9.45
CA HIS A 216 12.55 2.95 -9.66
C HIS A 216 12.91 1.51 -10.06
N LYS A 217 13.85 1.38 -10.99
CA LYS A 217 14.44 0.10 -11.37
C LYS A 217 15.71 -0.06 -10.57
N ILE A 218 15.81 -1.18 -9.86
CA ILE A 218 17.02 -1.50 -9.09
C ILE A 218 18.08 -2.15 -9.99
N ASP A 219 19.32 -2.10 -9.53
CA ASP A 219 20.39 -2.92 -10.05
C ASP A 219 20.21 -4.39 -9.66
N ALA A 220 20.71 -5.26 -10.53
CA ALA A 220 20.47 -6.68 -10.39
C ALA A 220 21.43 -7.34 -9.40
N ASP A 221 22.61 -6.77 -9.17
CA ASP A 221 23.62 -7.30 -8.26
C ASP A 221 23.47 -6.66 -6.88
N ILE A 222 22.48 -7.13 -6.11
CA ILE A 222 22.13 -6.54 -4.81
C ILE A 222 23.21 -6.73 -3.74
N ASP A 223 24.14 -7.67 -3.96
CA ASP A 223 25.28 -7.90 -3.08
C ASP A 223 26.30 -6.77 -3.19
N VAL A 224 26.45 -6.14 -4.37
CA VAL A 224 27.33 -4.97 -4.55
C VAL A 224 26.82 -3.79 -3.70
N GLU A 225 25.50 -3.58 -3.68
CA GLU A 225 24.90 -2.55 -2.85
C GLU A 225 25.00 -2.87 -1.35
N ARG A 226 24.75 -4.13 -0.98
CA ARG A 226 24.94 -4.62 0.39
C ARG A 226 26.35 -4.31 0.89
N ASP A 227 27.35 -4.66 0.08
CA ASP A 227 28.76 -4.48 0.44
C ASP A 227 29.12 -2.99 0.49
N PHE A 228 28.57 -2.16 -0.41
CA PHE A 228 28.68 -0.70 -0.33
C PHE A 228 28.14 -0.14 0.99
N ILE A 229 26.96 -0.60 1.44
CA ILE A 229 26.36 -0.18 2.71
C ILE A 229 27.30 -0.56 3.87
N THR A 230 27.73 -1.83 3.95
CA THR A 230 28.60 -2.28 5.05
C THR A 230 29.94 -1.55 5.05
N ASP A 231 30.56 -1.35 3.89
CA ASP A 231 31.84 -0.66 3.76
C ASP A 231 31.73 0.83 4.06
N SER A 232 30.59 1.46 3.75
CA SER A 232 30.33 2.86 4.13
C SER A 232 30.27 3.03 5.65
N ILE A 233 29.64 2.09 6.35
CA ILE A 233 29.52 2.10 7.81
C ILE A 233 30.88 1.83 8.46
N LEU A 234 31.58 0.77 8.04
CA LEU A 234 32.89 0.41 8.62
C LEU A 234 33.94 1.51 8.45
N ARG A 235 33.91 2.24 7.32
CA ARG A 235 34.80 3.39 7.12
C ARG A 235 34.48 4.58 8.02
N ALA A 236 33.20 4.81 8.30
CA ALA A 236 32.75 5.95 9.09
C ALA A 236 32.75 5.66 10.61
N GLU A 237 32.62 4.40 11.01
CA GLU A 237 32.48 3.96 12.39
C GLU A 237 33.43 2.79 12.70
N PRO A 238 34.65 3.06 13.17
CA PRO A 238 35.65 2.02 13.46
C PRO A 238 35.25 1.04 14.57
N ALA A 239 34.27 1.38 15.41
CA ALA A 239 33.76 0.46 16.44
C ALA A 239 32.74 -0.55 15.91
N ALA A 240 32.24 -0.36 14.69
CA ALA A 240 31.35 -1.33 14.05
C ALA A 240 32.15 -2.53 13.54
N THR A 241 31.56 -3.72 13.63
CA THR A 241 32.14 -4.95 13.07
C THR A 241 31.11 -5.69 12.23
N VAL A 242 31.54 -6.62 11.39
CA VAL A 242 30.64 -7.40 10.53
C VAL A 242 30.93 -8.88 10.68
N GLU A 243 29.87 -9.64 10.96
CA GLU A 243 29.87 -11.10 10.99
C GLU A 243 28.99 -11.63 9.84
N PRO A 244 29.53 -12.38 8.86
CA PRO A 244 28.72 -12.94 7.79
C PRO A 244 27.93 -14.17 8.27
N LEU A 245 26.62 -14.17 8.06
CA LEU A 245 25.82 -15.39 8.11
C LEU A 245 25.79 -16.03 6.73
N LEU A 246 26.71 -16.98 6.51
CA LEU A 246 26.76 -17.80 5.30
C LEU A 246 25.51 -18.64 5.18
N ASP A 247 25.07 -18.89 3.94
CA ASP A 247 23.90 -19.72 3.63
C ASP A 247 22.61 -19.30 4.34
N PHE A 248 22.46 -18.00 4.67
CA PHE A 248 21.21 -17.46 5.22
C PHE A 248 20.03 -17.76 4.30
N THR A 249 20.27 -17.61 3.00
CA THR A 249 19.46 -18.22 1.94
C THR A 249 20.41 -18.96 1.00
N THR A 250 19.88 -19.88 0.19
CA THR A 250 20.62 -20.33 -0.99
C THR A 250 20.83 -19.13 -1.92
N GLY A 251 21.99 -18.98 -2.55
CA GLY A 251 22.13 -18.00 -3.63
C GLY A 251 21.09 -18.23 -4.74
N TYR A 252 20.57 -17.15 -5.33
CA TYR A 252 19.52 -17.25 -6.35
C TYR A 252 19.51 -16.12 -7.36
N HIS A 253 18.83 -16.40 -8.48
CA HIS A 253 18.49 -15.45 -9.53
C HIS A 253 16.97 -15.40 -9.66
N SER A 254 16.37 -14.23 -9.44
CA SER A 254 14.91 -14.11 -9.46
C SER A 254 14.46 -12.72 -9.93
N ARG A 255 13.17 -12.42 -9.73
CA ARG A 255 12.63 -11.07 -9.89
C ARG A 255 12.02 -10.56 -8.59
N ASN A 256 12.05 -9.25 -8.38
CA ASN A 256 11.30 -8.57 -7.31
C ASN A 256 9.88 -8.21 -7.76
N GLY A 257 9.11 -7.57 -6.89
CA GLY A 257 7.72 -7.20 -7.12
C GLY A 257 7.52 -6.08 -8.14
N GLY A 258 8.60 -5.39 -8.56
CA GLY A 258 8.62 -4.48 -9.70
C GLY A 258 9.01 -5.15 -11.03
N GLY A 259 9.39 -6.43 -10.97
CA GLY A 259 9.89 -7.21 -12.11
C GLY A 259 11.35 -6.99 -12.44
N ASP A 260 12.12 -6.34 -11.57
CA ASP A 260 13.57 -6.19 -11.71
C ASP A 260 14.27 -7.51 -11.39
N THR A 261 15.33 -7.82 -12.13
CA THR A 261 16.12 -9.03 -11.91
C THR A 261 16.95 -8.84 -10.66
N VAL A 262 17.14 -9.89 -9.86
CA VAL A 262 17.93 -9.87 -8.64
C VAL A 262 18.83 -11.10 -8.60
N HIS A 263 20.11 -10.90 -8.29
CA HIS A 263 21.16 -11.90 -8.12
C HIS A 263 21.74 -11.70 -6.72
N THR A 264 21.81 -12.78 -5.94
CA THR A 264 22.45 -12.77 -4.63
C THR A 264 23.17 -14.09 -4.35
N ASP A 265 24.29 -14.01 -3.65
CA ASP A 265 25.06 -15.12 -3.09
C ASP A 265 24.35 -15.79 -1.90
N GLY A 266 23.31 -15.13 -1.34
CA GLY A 266 22.50 -15.64 -0.24
C GLY A 266 23.09 -15.42 1.15
N THR A 267 24.26 -14.78 1.27
CA THR A 267 24.91 -14.41 2.52
C THR A 267 24.24 -13.19 3.15
N LEU A 268 24.08 -13.20 4.48
CA LEU A 268 23.55 -12.08 5.25
C LEU A 268 24.61 -11.53 6.22
N PRO A 269 25.33 -10.46 5.85
CA PRO A 269 26.20 -9.73 6.77
C PRO A 269 25.40 -9.14 7.94
N VAL A 270 25.85 -9.42 9.16
CA VAL A 270 25.33 -8.85 10.39
C VAL A 270 26.32 -7.79 10.87
N VAL A 271 25.92 -6.53 10.79
CA VAL A 271 26.71 -5.42 11.32
C VAL A 271 26.43 -5.29 12.82
N ASP A 272 27.46 -5.50 13.63
CA ASP A 272 27.38 -5.30 15.08
C ASP A 272 27.76 -3.86 15.43
N LEU A 273 26.80 -3.17 16.05
CA LEU A 273 26.90 -1.77 16.47
C LEU A 273 26.92 -1.63 17.99
N ALA A 274 27.06 -2.71 18.77
CA ALA A 274 26.99 -2.67 20.22
C ALA A 274 28.03 -1.74 20.86
N ALA A 275 29.22 -1.62 20.25
CA ALA A 275 30.30 -0.74 20.69
C ALA A 275 30.16 0.72 20.19
N VAL A 276 29.19 1.03 19.33
CA VAL A 276 28.98 2.36 18.79
C VAL A 276 28.29 3.24 19.84
N ALA A 277 28.89 4.38 20.16
CA ALA A 277 28.28 5.36 21.04
C ALA A 277 27.19 6.17 20.28
N PRO A 278 25.92 6.16 20.72
CA PRO A 278 24.86 6.96 20.12
C PRO A 278 25.24 8.45 20.05
N GLY A 279 24.99 9.08 18.90
CA GLY A 279 25.16 10.51 18.74
C GLY A 279 24.09 11.29 19.51
N ALA A 280 24.42 12.50 19.97
CA ALA A 280 23.44 13.39 20.58
C ALA A 280 22.34 13.71 19.57
N GLY A 281 21.08 13.41 19.92
CA GLY A 281 19.92 13.62 19.04
C GLY A 281 19.73 12.56 17.95
N ALA A 282 20.42 11.42 18.03
CA ALA A 282 20.16 10.29 17.15
C ALA A 282 18.69 9.87 17.20
N ASP A 283 18.09 9.59 16.04
CA ASP A 283 16.72 9.11 15.99
C ASP A 283 16.68 7.70 16.59
N PRO A 284 15.87 7.45 17.63
CA PRO A 284 15.84 6.16 18.29
C PRO A 284 15.21 5.05 17.46
N LEU A 285 14.66 5.38 16.27
CA LEU A 285 13.99 4.45 15.36
C LEU A 285 12.96 3.57 16.08
N VAL A 286 12.30 4.08 17.12
CA VAL A 286 11.37 3.29 17.94
C VAL A 286 10.19 2.83 17.08
N ASP A 287 9.71 1.61 17.35
CA ASP A 287 8.41 1.12 16.91
C ASP A 287 7.41 2.27 17.01
N ARG A 288 7.00 2.82 15.87
CA ARG A 288 5.80 3.64 15.82
C ARG A 288 4.67 2.67 15.57
N PRO A 289 3.98 2.14 16.60
CA PRO A 289 2.62 1.72 16.34
C PRO A 289 1.95 2.95 15.78
N ASP A 290 1.41 2.87 14.57
CA ASP A 290 0.48 3.84 14.03
C ASP A 290 -0.75 3.89 14.96
N GLN A 291 -0.59 4.56 16.10
CA GLN A 291 -1.65 5.15 16.87
C GLN A 291 -2.09 6.36 16.06
N ALA A 292 -2.76 6.08 14.95
CA ALA A 292 -3.42 7.12 14.20
C ALA A 292 -4.47 7.73 15.15
N ALA A 293 -4.16 8.86 15.78
CA ALA A 293 -5.18 9.71 16.39
C ALA A 293 -6.12 10.26 15.30
N ARG A 294 -5.62 10.33 14.06
CA ARG A 294 -6.32 10.81 12.88
C ARG A 294 -6.91 9.65 12.06
N PRO A 295 -8.09 9.82 11.46
CA PRO A 295 -8.66 8.80 10.58
C PRO A 295 -7.75 8.59 9.36
N PRO A 296 -7.49 7.33 8.97
CA PRO A 296 -6.67 7.02 7.81
C PRO A 296 -7.39 7.41 6.52
N LEU A 297 -6.64 7.55 5.41
CA LEU A 297 -7.21 7.95 4.11
C LEU A 297 -8.32 6.99 3.66
N GLN A 298 -8.19 5.70 3.98
CA GLN A 298 -9.18 4.67 3.65
C GLN A 298 -10.52 4.85 4.37
N VAL A 299 -10.56 5.68 5.42
CA VAL A 299 -11.78 6.07 6.16
C VAL A 299 -12.21 7.49 5.74
N LEU A 300 -11.25 8.40 5.58
CA LEU A 300 -11.52 9.78 5.17
C LEU A 300 -12.10 9.87 3.76
N LEU A 301 -11.54 9.15 2.79
CA LEU A 301 -11.94 9.24 1.38
C LEU A 301 -13.43 8.88 1.19
N PRO A 302 -13.93 7.71 1.66
CA PRO A 302 -15.36 7.40 1.58
C PRO A 302 -16.24 8.37 2.38
N ALA A 303 -15.75 8.89 3.51
CA ALA A 303 -16.52 9.82 4.33
C ALA A 303 -16.68 11.18 3.64
N VAL A 304 -15.59 11.75 3.11
CA VAL A 304 -15.61 12.99 2.33
C VAL A 304 -16.47 12.80 1.09
N LEU A 305 -16.36 11.66 0.41
CA LEU A 305 -17.22 11.36 -0.74
C LEU A 305 -18.70 11.42 -0.36
N ALA A 306 -19.12 10.72 0.69
CA ALA A 306 -20.51 10.74 1.14
C ALA A 306 -20.96 12.16 1.59
N ILE A 307 -20.08 12.93 2.22
CA ILE A 307 -20.37 14.29 2.72
C ILE A 307 -20.42 15.32 1.59
N VAL A 308 -19.66 15.15 0.50
CA VAL A 308 -19.62 16.10 -0.62
C VAL A 308 -20.65 15.74 -1.68
N VAL A 309 -20.72 14.45 -2.06
CA VAL A 309 -21.64 13.98 -3.11
C VAL A 309 -23.07 13.83 -2.58
N GLY A 310 -23.24 13.43 -1.31
CA GLY A 310 -24.56 13.28 -0.70
C GLY A 310 -25.42 14.55 -0.84
N PRO A 311 -24.96 15.73 -0.40
CA PRO A 311 -25.70 16.97 -0.56
C PRO A 311 -25.97 17.37 -2.01
N ALA A 312 -25.05 17.12 -2.95
CA ALA A 312 -25.28 17.39 -4.36
C ALA A 312 -26.45 16.56 -4.91
N VAL A 313 -26.47 15.25 -4.61
CA VAL A 313 -27.59 14.36 -4.97
C VAL A 313 -28.90 14.82 -4.34
N LEU A 314 -28.86 15.30 -3.09
CA LEU A 314 -30.05 15.81 -2.40
C LEU A 314 -30.58 17.12 -3.04
N LEU A 315 -29.68 17.99 -3.51
CA LEU A 315 -30.05 19.23 -4.19
C LEU A 315 -30.64 18.96 -5.58
N ASP A 316 -30.03 18.06 -6.35
CA ASP A 316 -30.57 17.62 -7.64
C ASP A 316 -31.95 16.99 -7.47
N ALA A 317 -32.11 16.16 -6.44
CA ALA A 317 -33.38 15.55 -6.12
C ALA A 317 -34.46 16.57 -5.73
N LEU A 318 -34.11 17.64 -5.00
CA LEU A 318 -35.06 18.71 -4.69
C LEU A 318 -35.57 19.39 -5.97
N GLY A 319 -34.69 19.63 -6.94
CA GLY A 319 -35.07 20.22 -8.23
C GLY A 319 -36.06 19.35 -9.01
N ILE A 320 -35.79 18.04 -9.10
CA ILE A 320 -36.66 17.07 -9.80
C ILE A 320 -38.00 16.92 -9.07
N TRP A 321 -38.00 16.89 -7.74
CA TRP A 321 -39.21 16.76 -6.92
C TRP A 321 -40.17 17.95 -7.08
N THR A 322 -39.64 19.12 -7.43
CA THR A 322 -40.47 20.32 -7.73
C THR A 322 -40.94 20.39 -9.18
N GLY A 323 -40.49 19.47 -10.03
CA GLY A 323 -40.87 19.39 -11.45
C GLY A 323 -42.12 18.54 -11.69
N ASP A 324 -42.54 18.49 -12.96
CA ASP A 324 -43.71 17.71 -13.39
C ASP A 324 -43.28 16.27 -13.72
N ALA A 325 -42.92 15.51 -12.68
CA ALA A 325 -42.49 14.11 -12.80
C ALA A 325 -43.63 13.13 -12.50
N SER A 326 -43.57 11.93 -13.09
CA SER A 326 -44.52 10.85 -12.85
C SER A 326 -44.46 10.32 -11.40
N THR A 327 -45.50 9.63 -10.94
CA THR A 327 -45.52 9.01 -9.60
C THR A 327 -44.38 8.00 -9.42
N ALA A 328 -44.03 7.25 -10.48
CA ALA A 328 -42.93 6.29 -10.43
C ALA A 328 -41.57 6.97 -10.28
N GLU A 329 -41.34 8.09 -10.97
CA GLU A 329 -40.12 8.89 -10.85
C GLU A 329 -39.98 9.50 -9.46
N HIS A 330 -41.06 10.02 -8.87
CA HIS A 330 -41.05 10.49 -7.49
C HIS A 330 -40.73 9.40 -6.47
N LEU A 331 -41.25 8.18 -6.65
CA LEU A 331 -40.92 7.03 -5.78
C LEU A 331 -39.45 6.62 -5.90
N LEU A 332 -38.92 6.55 -7.14
CA LEU A 332 -37.51 6.27 -7.39
C LEU A 332 -36.62 7.34 -6.75
N LEU A 333 -37.00 8.61 -6.90
CA LEU A 333 -36.28 9.75 -6.34
C LEU A 333 -36.25 9.71 -4.81
N GLY A 334 -37.40 9.42 -4.17
CA GLY A 334 -37.49 9.25 -2.73
C GLY A 334 -36.58 8.12 -2.22
N PHE A 335 -36.45 7.03 -2.97
CA PHE A 335 -35.53 5.94 -2.66
C PHE A 335 -34.06 6.38 -2.76
N VAL A 336 -33.68 7.09 -3.82
CA VAL A 336 -32.32 7.64 -4.00
C VAL A 336 -31.95 8.61 -2.86
N VAL A 337 -32.87 9.50 -2.51
CA VAL A 337 -32.71 10.43 -1.38
C VAL A 337 -32.50 9.68 -0.07
N ALA A 338 -33.30 8.65 0.20
CA ALA A 338 -33.16 7.82 1.40
C ALA A 338 -31.79 7.14 1.47
N LEU A 339 -31.29 6.59 0.35
CA LEU A 339 -29.96 5.98 0.27
C LEU A 339 -28.83 7.01 0.49
N ALA A 340 -28.97 8.22 -0.06
CA ALA A 340 -28.00 9.30 0.13
C ALA A 340 -27.92 9.73 1.60
N VAL A 341 -29.07 9.93 2.26
CA VAL A 341 -29.14 10.25 3.70
C VAL A 341 -28.56 9.12 4.55
N ALA A 342 -28.90 7.87 4.25
CA ALA A 342 -28.36 6.71 4.96
C ALA A 342 -26.83 6.60 4.81
N SER A 343 -26.30 6.86 3.61
CA SER A 343 -24.85 6.87 3.34
C SER A 343 -24.15 7.97 4.13
N LEU A 344 -24.71 9.18 4.16
CA LEU A 344 -24.18 10.29 4.95
C LEU A 344 -24.16 9.96 6.46
N ALA A 345 -25.25 9.43 6.99
CA ALA A 345 -25.34 9.03 8.38
C ALA A 345 -24.30 7.94 8.72
N CYS A 346 -24.15 6.93 7.86
CA CYS A 346 -23.15 5.88 8.03
C CYS A 346 -21.72 6.43 7.98
N ALA A 347 -21.43 7.39 7.10
CA ALA A 347 -20.12 8.05 7.01
C ALA A 347 -19.75 8.80 8.30
N VAL A 348 -20.68 9.60 8.83
CA VAL A 348 -20.47 10.34 10.09
C VAL A 348 -20.24 9.37 11.25
N MET A 349 -21.02 8.30 11.34
CA MET A 349 -20.87 7.30 12.41
C MET A 349 -19.62 6.43 12.24
N MET A 350 -19.16 6.19 11.01
CA MET A 350 -17.88 5.52 10.75
C MET A 350 -16.69 6.38 11.22
N LEU A 351 -16.73 7.70 11.02
CA LEU A 351 -15.71 8.62 11.56
C LEU A 351 -15.66 8.55 13.10
N ARG A 352 -16.80 8.26 13.73
CA ARG A 352 -16.91 7.94 15.17
C ARG A 352 -16.53 6.49 15.52
N ARG A 353 -15.82 5.80 14.62
CA ARG A 353 -15.31 4.42 14.77
C ARG A 353 -16.39 3.34 14.86
N SER A 354 -17.57 3.53 14.27
CA SER A 354 -18.61 2.49 14.22
C SER A 354 -18.31 1.44 13.13
N ALA A 355 -17.95 0.22 13.55
CA ALA A 355 -17.74 -0.92 12.63
C ALA A 355 -19.03 -1.37 11.92
N TRP A 356 -20.18 -1.19 12.56
CA TRP A 356 -21.49 -1.43 11.94
C TRP A 356 -21.75 -0.45 10.78
N SER A 357 -21.55 0.84 11.03
CA SER A 357 -21.77 1.89 10.04
C SER A 357 -20.83 1.77 8.83
N ARG A 358 -19.57 1.35 9.06
CA ARG A 358 -18.64 1.02 7.97
C ARG A 358 -19.22 -0.05 7.03
N ARG A 359 -19.78 -1.14 7.58
CA ARG A 359 -20.33 -2.24 6.78
C ARG A 359 -21.55 -1.82 5.97
N TRP A 360 -22.44 -1.00 6.55
CA TRP A 360 -23.57 -0.45 5.81
C TRP A 360 -23.13 0.51 4.73
N LEU A 361 -22.18 1.41 5.02
CA LEU A 361 -21.63 2.30 4.00
C LEU A 361 -20.97 1.52 2.85
N LEU A 362 -20.28 0.42 3.17
CA LEU A 362 -19.69 -0.48 2.18
C LEU A 362 -20.76 -1.13 1.30
N LEU A 363 -21.81 -1.69 1.92
CA LEU A 363 -22.94 -2.29 1.19
C LEU A 363 -23.64 -1.26 0.29
N LEU A 364 -23.95 -0.07 0.82
CA LEU A 364 -24.58 1.02 0.08
C LEU A 364 -23.72 1.46 -1.10
N SER A 365 -22.41 1.60 -0.89
CA SER A 365 -21.47 1.94 -1.97
C SER A 365 -21.43 0.87 -3.06
N CYS A 366 -21.50 -0.42 -2.70
CA CYS A 366 -21.60 -1.50 -3.69
C CYS A 366 -22.92 -1.45 -4.47
N LEU A 367 -24.05 -1.22 -3.81
CA LEU A 367 -25.34 -1.10 -4.49
C LEU A 367 -25.36 0.11 -5.44
N ILE A 368 -24.79 1.24 -5.03
CA ILE A 368 -24.63 2.42 -5.88
C ILE A 368 -23.74 2.11 -7.09
N ALA A 369 -22.62 1.41 -6.89
CA ALA A 369 -21.75 1.02 -8.00
C ALA A 369 -22.47 0.09 -9.00
N VAL A 370 -23.25 -0.88 -8.51
CA VAL A 370 -24.07 -1.76 -9.37
C VAL A 370 -25.11 -0.95 -10.15
N ALA A 371 -25.82 -0.02 -9.48
CA ALA A 371 -26.79 0.84 -10.15
C ALA A 371 -26.13 1.69 -11.25
N GLN A 372 -24.95 2.25 -10.98
CA GLN A 372 -24.16 3.00 -11.96
C GLN A 372 -23.72 2.14 -13.16
N PHE A 373 -23.39 0.86 -12.94
CA PHE A 373 -23.08 -0.05 -14.04
C PHE A 373 -24.29 -0.39 -14.90
N VAL A 374 -25.46 -0.60 -14.28
CA VAL A 374 -26.71 -0.83 -15.00
C VAL A 374 -27.09 0.41 -15.80
N GLU A 375 -27.00 1.60 -15.19
CA GLU A 375 -27.25 2.87 -15.88
C GLU A 375 -26.27 3.08 -17.04
N TYR A 376 -25.00 2.74 -16.86
CA TYR A 376 -24.00 2.80 -17.93
C TYR A 376 -24.39 1.91 -19.12
N ASP A 377 -24.73 0.64 -18.87
CA ASP A 377 -25.13 -0.31 -19.93
C ASP A 377 -26.39 0.16 -20.67
N VAL A 378 -27.33 0.78 -19.96
CA VAL A 378 -28.53 1.38 -20.56
C VAL A 378 -28.22 2.67 -21.35
N SER A 379 -27.27 3.48 -20.89
CA SER A 379 -26.90 4.77 -21.50
C SER A 379 -25.82 4.68 -22.59
N ASP A 380 -25.15 3.53 -22.74
CA ASP A 380 -24.32 3.23 -23.93
C ASP A 380 -25.16 3.29 -25.22
N VAL A 381 -26.49 3.16 -25.10
CA VAL A 381 -27.47 3.34 -26.18
C VAL A 381 -27.73 4.83 -26.52
N THR A 382 -27.39 5.78 -25.63
CA THR A 382 -27.79 7.21 -25.73
C THR A 382 -26.62 8.20 -25.84
N GLY A 383 -25.35 7.75 -25.70
CA GLY A 383 -24.16 8.55 -26.03
C GLY A 383 -23.59 9.45 -24.91
N THR A 384 -23.98 9.24 -23.65
CA THR A 384 -23.50 10.04 -22.49
C THR A 384 -22.46 9.31 -21.63
N GLN A 385 -21.39 8.79 -22.24
CA GLN A 385 -20.45 7.86 -21.59
C GLN A 385 -19.54 8.50 -20.51
N LEU A 386 -19.12 9.76 -20.64
CA LEU A 386 -18.07 10.33 -19.78
C LEU A 386 -18.51 10.62 -18.33
N ALA A 387 -19.78 10.94 -18.11
CA ALA A 387 -20.31 11.22 -16.77
C ALA A 387 -20.46 9.93 -15.95
N ALA A 388 -20.99 8.87 -16.57
CA ALA A 388 -21.19 7.57 -15.94
C ALA A 388 -19.87 6.92 -15.48
N VAL A 389 -18.81 7.01 -16.31
CA VAL A 389 -17.46 6.53 -16.00
C VAL A 389 -16.85 7.26 -14.79
N ARG A 390 -17.10 8.57 -14.65
CA ARG A 390 -16.60 9.38 -13.51
C ARG A 390 -17.20 8.93 -12.18
N HIS A 391 -18.52 8.72 -12.14
CA HIS A 391 -19.21 8.36 -10.90
C HIS A 391 -18.88 6.93 -10.46
N ALA A 392 -18.79 5.98 -11.40
CA ALA A 392 -18.39 4.61 -11.12
C ALA A 392 -17.00 4.52 -10.49
N GLY A 393 -16.00 5.21 -11.05
CA GLY A 393 -14.62 5.18 -10.53
C GLY A 393 -14.50 5.62 -9.08
N VAL A 394 -15.22 6.68 -8.70
CA VAL A 394 -15.19 7.23 -7.34
C VAL A 394 -15.86 6.27 -6.34
N THR A 395 -16.99 5.66 -6.71
CA THR A 395 -17.67 4.67 -5.86
C THR A 395 -16.81 3.40 -5.68
N ILE A 396 -16.14 2.92 -6.75
CA ILE A 396 -15.21 1.78 -6.67
C ILE A 396 -14.07 2.07 -5.68
N MET A 397 -13.50 3.27 -5.74
CA MET A 397 -12.47 3.69 -4.78
C MET A 397 -12.98 3.68 -3.34
N ALA A 398 -14.23 4.10 -3.10
CA ALA A 398 -14.84 4.04 -1.79
C ALA A 398 -15.03 2.59 -1.29
N VAL A 399 -15.52 1.69 -2.15
CA VAL A 399 -15.65 0.25 -1.83
C VAL A 399 -14.30 -0.37 -1.47
N LEU A 400 -13.26 -0.11 -2.26
CA LEU A 400 -11.90 -0.62 -2.01
C LEU A 400 -11.26 -0.04 -0.75
N ALA A 401 -11.51 1.24 -0.46
CA ALA A 401 -11.04 1.88 0.77
C ALA A 401 -11.74 1.30 2.02
N LEU A 402 -13.07 1.17 1.96
CA LEU A 402 -13.90 0.66 3.07
C LEU A 402 -13.65 -0.81 3.39
N SER A 403 -13.33 -1.63 2.38
CA SER A 403 -12.99 -3.06 2.53
C SER A 403 -11.54 -3.30 2.97
N SER A 404 -10.73 -2.26 3.13
CA SER A 404 -9.32 -2.41 3.52
C SER A 404 -9.15 -2.84 4.99
N PRO A 405 -8.09 -3.62 5.32
CA PRO A 405 -7.77 -3.97 6.71
C PRO A 405 -7.55 -2.74 7.60
N VAL A 406 -7.03 -1.65 7.03
CA VAL A 406 -6.80 -0.37 7.73
C VAL A 406 -8.12 0.26 8.18
N ALA A 407 -9.13 0.31 7.31
CA ALA A 407 -10.45 0.81 7.67
C ALA A 407 -11.14 -0.07 8.72
N THR A 408 -10.99 -1.39 8.60
CA THR A 408 -11.51 -2.36 9.58
C THR A 408 -10.84 -2.18 10.94
N ALA A 409 -9.50 -2.08 11.00
CA ALA A 409 -8.75 -1.86 12.23
C ALA A 409 -9.08 -0.52 12.90
N TRP A 410 -9.31 0.54 12.11
CA TRP A 410 -9.75 1.84 12.65
C TRP A 410 -11.09 1.73 13.38
N CYS A 411 -12.08 1.07 12.78
CA CYS A 411 -13.42 0.99 13.34
C CYS A 411 -13.52 -0.01 14.51
N ARG A 412 -12.74 -1.10 14.50
CA ARG A 412 -12.74 -2.07 15.62
C ARG A 412 -12.13 -1.49 16.90
N ARG A 413 -11.14 -0.58 16.79
CA ARG A 413 -10.52 0.08 17.94
C ARG A 413 -11.50 0.89 18.79
N GLY A 414 -12.59 1.41 18.20
CA GLY A 414 -13.63 2.10 18.95
C GLY A 414 -14.55 1.18 19.76
N SER A 415 -14.72 -0.07 19.31
CA SER A 415 -15.67 -1.02 19.91
C SER A 415 -15.19 -1.56 21.26
N ALA A 416 -13.87 -1.70 21.43
CA ALA A 416 -13.23 -2.20 22.65
C ALA A 416 -13.15 -1.15 23.79
N LEU A 417 -13.41 0.12 23.49
CA LEU A 417 -13.46 1.20 24.49
C LEU A 417 -14.88 1.45 25.03
N THR A 418 -15.89 0.78 24.45
CA THR A 418 -17.31 0.89 24.81
C THR A 418 -17.89 -0.40 25.39
N SER A 419 -17.05 -1.41 25.63
CA SER A 419 -17.42 -2.72 26.22
C SER A 419 -16.98 -2.84 27.66
#